data_AF-A8AM49-F1
#
_entry.id   AF-A8AM49-F1
#
_cell.length_a   1.000
_cell.length_b   1.000
_cell.length_c   1.000
_cell.angle_alpha   90.00
_cell.angle_beta   90.00
_cell.angle_gamma   90.00
#
_symmetry.space_group_name_H-M   'P 1'
#
loop_
_entity.id
_entity.type
_entity.pdbx_description
1 polymer ?
#
loop_
_entity_poly.entity_id
_entity_poly.type
_entity_poly.pdbx_seq_one_letter_code
_entity_poly.pdbx_strand_id
1 'polypeptide(L)'
;MNHDGYNLKFEAENGKSKKLKATFNQVSDIRKFEVELYWKRATYFWALIVVAFTGYFSILSSEHIPSKFFLSFVVSCIGFIFTFAWFLSSRGSKYWQENWENHLDLLEDKVTDPLYKTLLERPGYENLAEKFITGPMSVSVSKINQWVSFL
;
A
#
# COMPACT_ATOMS: atom_id res chain seq x y z
N MET A 1 1.41 -22.79 -8.15
CA MET A 1 0.41 -23.82 -7.82
C MET A 1 -0.74 -23.65 -8.80
N ASN A 2 -1.28 -24.70 -9.43
CA ASN A 2 -2.42 -24.56 -10.35
C ASN A 2 -3.72 -24.35 -9.56
N HIS A 3 -4.78 -23.89 -10.24
CA HIS A 3 -6.09 -23.63 -9.62
C HIS A 3 -6.71 -24.90 -9.03
N ASP A 4 -6.64 -26.04 -9.73
CA ASP A 4 -7.23 -27.30 -9.26
C ASP A 4 -6.57 -27.79 -7.96
N GLY A 5 -5.23 -27.68 -7.87
CA GLY A 5 -4.47 -28.01 -6.67
C GLY A 5 -4.73 -27.03 -5.52
N TYR A 6 -5.02 -25.76 -5.82
CA TYR A 6 -5.46 -24.79 -4.82
C TYR A 6 -6.83 -25.16 -4.27
N ASN A 7 -7.79 -25.45 -5.14
CA ASN A 7 -9.16 -25.78 -4.77
C ASN A 7 -9.23 -27.04 -3.91
N LEU A 8 -8.47 -28.09 -4.26
CA LEU A 8 -8.32 -29.30 -3.46
C LEU A 8 -7.73 -29.01 -2.07
N LYS A 9 -6.68 -28.19 -2.01
CA LYS A 9 -5.98 -27.90 -0.74
C LYS A 9 -6.85 -27.14 0.26
N PHE A 10 -7.65 -26.19 -0.23
CA PHE A 10 -8.48 -25.31 0.60
C PHE A 10 -9.96 -25.67 0.61
N GLU A 11 -10.35 -26.79 -0.03
CA GLU A 11 -11.75 -27.22 -0.18
C GLU A 11 -12.64 -26.12 -0.78
N ALA A 12 -12.08 -25.35 -1.72
CA ALA A 12 -12.70 -24.15 -2.26
C ALA A 12 -14.01 -24.43 -3.01
N GLU A 13 -14.26 -25.67 -3.44
CA GLU A 13 -15.50 -26.07 -4.12
C GLU A 13 -16.65 -26.37 -3.15
N ASN A 14 -16.37 -26.56 -1.86
CA ASN A 14 -17.38 -26.90 -0.85
C ASN A 14 -17.75 -25.68 -0.01
N GLY A 15 -18.78 -24.94 -0.40
CA GLY A 15 -19.28 -23.75 0.32
C GLY A 15 -19.76 -24.02 1.77
N LYS A 16 -19.98 -25.28 2.16
CA LYS A 16 -20.32 -25.67 3.53
C LYS A 16 -19.09 -26.04 4.36
N SER A 17 -17.89 -26.09 3.77
CA SER A 17 -16.67 -26.42 4.50
C SER A 17 -16.37 -25.35 5.56
N LYS A 18 -16.23 -25.81 6.82
CA LYS A 18 -15.78 -24.96 7.92
C LYS A 18 -14.35 -24.45 7.67
N LYS A 19 -13.52 -25.27 7.04
CA LYS A 19 -12.13 -24.94 6.70
C LYS A 19 -12.05 -23.84 5.65
N LEU A 20 -12.91 -23.89 4.63
CA LEU A 20 -13.03 -22.82 3.63
C LEU A 20 -13.38 -21.49 4.29
N LYS A 21 -14.45 -21.45 5.11
CA LYS A 21 -14.88 -20.23 5.81
C LYS A 21 -13.81 -19.68 6.76
N ALA A 22 -13.14 -20.55 7.51
CA ALA A 22 -12.04 -20.15 8.40
C ALA A 22 -10.87 -19.57 7.61
N THR A 23 -10.49 -20.20 6.50
CA THR A 23 -9.42 -19.71 5.61
C THR A 23 -9.79 -18.37 4.99
N PHE A 24 -11.02 -18.21 4.51
CA PHE A 24 -11.52 -16.96 3.95
C PHE A 24 -11.47 -15.81 4.96
N ASN A 25 -11.95 -16.05 6.18
CA ASN A 25 -11.88 -15.06 7.25
C ASN A 25 -10.43 -14.70 7.59
N GLN A 26 -9.55 -15.70 7.70
CA GLN A 26 -8.13 -15.47 7.97
C GLN A 26 -7.46 -14.64 6.86
N VAL A 27 -7.74 -14.93 5.58
CA VAL A 27 -7.21 -14.15 4.45
C VAL A 27 -7.74 -12.71 4.48
N SER A 28 -9.04 -12.53 4.77
CA SER A 28 -9.65 -11.20 4.91
C SER A 28 -9.02 -10.39 6.04
N ASP A 29 -8.74 -11.02 7.18
CA ASP A 29 -8.09 -10.38 8.33
C ASP A 29 -6.62 -10.06 8.06
N ILE A 30 -5.88 -10.97 7.40
CA ILE A 30 -4.49 -10.71 6.97
C ILE A 30 -4.45 -9.53 6.00
N ARG A 31 -5.39 -9.43 5.05
CA ARG A 31 -5.46 -8.28 4.14
C ARG A 31 -5.65 -6.97 4.89
N LYS A 32 -6.56 -6.90 5.87
CA LYS A 32 -6.74 -5.70 6.72
C LYS A 32 -5.46 -5.37 7.48
N PHE A 33 -4.85 -6.38 8.09
CA PHE A 33 -3.60 -6.22 8.83
C PHE A 33 -2.45 -5.70 7.94
N GLU A 34 -2.32 -6.18 6.70
CA GLU A 34 -1.33 -5.68 5.74
C GLU A 34 -1.58 -4.22 5.32
N VAL A 35 -2.84 -3.79 5.24
CA VAL A 35 -3.19 -2.38 5.00
C VAL A 35 -2.77 -1.52 6.20
N GLU A 36 -3.03 -1.97 7.44
CA GLU A 36 -2.59 -1.26 8.65
C GLU A 36 -1.06 -1.19 8.75
N LEU A 37 -0.37 -2.31 8.50
CA LEU A 37 1.09 -2.35 8.48
C LEU A 37 1.68 -1.44 7.41
N TYR A 38 1.04 -1.34 6.24
CA TYR A 38 1.45 -0.43 5.19
C TYR A 38 1.42 1.02 5.68
N TRP A 39 0.32 1.46 6.30
CA TRP A 39 0.22 2.80 6.88
C TRP A 39 1.24 3.03 8.00
N LYS A 40 1.43 2.04 8.87
CA LYS A 40 2.40 2.11 9.97
C LYS A 40 3.83 2.30 9.45
N ARG A 41 4.23 1.54 8.43
CA ARG A 41 5.54 1.69 7.77
C ARG A 41 5.66 3.06 7.09
N ALA A 42 4.63 3.50 6.38
CA ALA A 42 4.63 4.81 5.71
C ALA A 42 4.85 5.95 6.71
N THR A 43 4.20 5.91 7.88
CA THR A 43 4.40 6.90 8.95
C THR A 43 5.84 6.95 9.46
N TYR A 44 6.49 5.80 9.63
CA TYR A 44 7.89 5.75 10.06
C TYR A 44 8.84 6.39 9.05
N PHE A 45 8.71 6.02 7.77
CA PHE A 45 9.54 6.61 6.72
C PHE A 45 9.29 8.10 6.56
N TRP A 46 8.03 8.52 6.57
CA TRP A 46 7.65 9.94 6.53
C TRP A 46 8.31 10.72 7.68
N ALA A 47 8.25 10.21 8.92
CA ALA A 47 8.86 10.87 10.07
C ALA A 47 10.38 11.00 9.94
N LEU A 48 11.08 9.94 9.51
CA LEU A 48 12.53 9.98 9.29
C LEU A 48 12.92 10.97 8.20
N ILE A 49 12.15 11.04 7.12
CA ILE A 49 12.37 12.00 6.02
C ILE A 49 12.14 13.43 6.49
N VAL A 50 11.08 13.70 7.26
CA VAL A 50 10.82 15.03 7.85
C VAL A 50 11.96 15.46 8.76
N VAL A 51 12.49 14.55 9.59
CA VAL A 51 13.64 14.84 10.46
C VAL A 51 14.89 15.13 9.62
N ALA A 52 15.19 14.32 8.60
CA ALA A 52 16.33 14.54 7.72
C ALA A 52 16.21 15.87 6.95
N PHE A 53 15.02 16.19 6.45
CA PHE A 53 14.73 17.43 5.74
C PHE A 53 14.88 18.65 6.65
N THR A 54 14.30 18.60 7.85
CA THR A 54 14.44 19.67 8.85
C THR A 54 15.91 19.85 9.26
N GLY A 55 16.63 18.75 9.49
CA GLY A 55 18.07 18.78 9.78
C GLY A 55 18.88 19.42 8.66
N TYR A 56 18.59 19.08 7.40
CA TYR A 56 19.24 19.66 6.23
C TYR A 56 19.12 21.20 6.19
N PHE A 57 17.89 21.72 6.32
CA PHE A 57 17.63 23.16 6.31
C PHE A 57 18.17 23.88 7.56
N SER A 58 18.16 23.21 8.71
CA SER A 58 18.70 23.77 9.96
C SER A 58 20.21 23.97 9.87
N ILE A 59 20.93 23.01 9.26
CA ILE A 59 22.38 23.12 9.03
C ILE A 59 22.69 24.21 8.02
N LEU A 60 21.95 24.29 6.90
CA LEU A 60 22.16 25.32 5.88
C LEU A 60 21.94 26.74 6.40
N SER A 61 20.89 26.92 7.22
CA SER A 61 20.51 28.20 7.83
C SER A 61 21.45 28.64 8.95
N SER A 62 22.30 27.75 9.46
CA SER A 62 23.27 28.10 10.49
C SER A 62 24.47 28.86 9.91
N GLU A 63 24.86 29.95 10.57
CA GLU A 63 26.06 30.72 10.24
C GLU A 63 27.32 30.20 10.96
N HIS A 64 27.15 29.47 12.06
CA HIS A 64 28.24 29.10 12.97
C HIS A 64 28.75 27.67 12.80
N ILE A 65 28.18 26.88 11.88
CA ILE A 65 28.61 25.50 11.64
C ILE A 65 29.77 25.48 10.64
N PRO A 66 30.99 25.08 11.04
CA PRO A 66 32.07 24.84 10.10
C PRO A 66 31.71 23.66 9.20
N SER A 67 32.10 23.73 7.92
CA SER A 67 31.82 22.66 6.93
C SER A 67 30.32 22.34 6.72
N LYS A 68 29.43 23.33 6.92
CA LYS A 68 27.97 23.12 6.80
C LYS A 68 27.52 22.47 5.49
N PHE A 69 28.16 22.80 4.37
CA PHE A 69 27.83 22.18 3.07
C PHE A 69 28.13 20.68 3.04
N PHE A 70 29.24 20.24 3.65
CA PHE A 70 29.57 18.82 3.75
C PHE A 70 28.58 18.08 4.66
N LEU A 71 28.23 18.67 5.80
CA LEU A 71 27.24 18.10 6.72
C LEU A 71 25.85 18.02 6.08
N SER A 72 25.40 19.08 5.40
CA SER A 72 24.15 19.08 4.64
C SER A 72 24.16 18.03 3.52
N PHE A 73 25.30 17.83 2.84
CA PHE A 73 25.44 16.77 1.83
C PHE A 73 25.33 15.36 2.44
N VAL A 74 25.93 15.13 3.61
CA VAL A 74 25.79 13.85 4.32
C VAL A 74 24.33 13.61 4.72
N VAL A 75 23.65 14.64 5.25
CA VAL A 75 22.23 14.55 5.63
C VAL A 75 21.34 14.32 4.41
N SER A 76 21.61 14.94 3.26
CA SER A 76 20.84 14.70 2.03
C SER A 76 21.03 13.27 1.50
N CYS A 77 22.24 12.71 1.59
CA CYS A 77 22.49 11.30 1.26
C CYS A 77 21.68 10.35 2.17
N ILE A 78 21.61 10.64 3.47
CA ILE A 78 20.79 9.86 4.42
C ILE A 78 19.31 9.98 4.08
N GLY A 79 18.81 11.19 3.80
CA GLY A 79 17.43 11.42 3.37
C GLY A 79 17.08 10.65 2.09
N PHE A 80 18.00 10.62 1.12
CA PHE A 80 17.86 9.84 -0.10
C PHE A 80 17.77 8.33 0.18
N ILE A 81 18.61 7.79 1.08
CA ILE A 81 18.54 6.38 1.47
C ILE A 81 17.19 6.04 2.10
N PHE A 82 16.66 6.88 2.99
CA PHE A 82 15.34 6.66 3.59
C PHE A 82 14.21 6.71 2.56
N THR A 83 14.30 7.64 1.62
CA THR A 83 13.34 7.80 0.51
C THR A 83 13.35 6.56 -0.38
N PHE A 84 14.53 6.08 -0.76
CA PHE A 84 14.68 4.85 -1.56
C PHE A 84 14.19 3.61 -0.81
N ALA A 85 14.48 3.50 0.48
CA ALA A 85 13.97 2.42 1.32
C ALA A 85 12.43 2.45 1.44
N TRP A 86 11.84 3.64 1.55
CA TRP A 86 10.38 3.81 1.57
C TRP A 86 9.75 3.34 0.26
N PHE A 87 10.33 3.69 -0.89
CA PHE A 87 9.87 3.23 -2.18
C PHE A 87 9.87 1.70 -2.29
N LEU A 88 10.98 1.04 -1.92
CA LEU A 88 11.09 -0.42 -1.94
C LEU A 88 10.09 -1.09 -0.97
N SER A 89 9.94 -0.54 0.23
CA SER A 89 8.96 -1.00 1.22
C SER A 89 7.51 -0.89 0.70
N SER A 90 7.19 0.20 0.01
CA SER A 90 5.87 0.41 -0.62
C SER A 90 5.61 -0.60 -1.74
N ARG A 91 6.63 -0.93 -2.54
CA ARG A 91 6.52 -1.98 -3.57
C ARG A 91 6.31 -3.37 -2.97
N GLY A 92 7.09 -3.72 -1.94
CA GLY A 92 6.94 -5.00 -1.24
C GLY A 92 5.56 -5.15 -0.60
N SER A 93 5.04 -4.07 0.00
CA SER A 93 3.70 -4.06 0.59
C SER A 93 2.62 -4.31 -0.47
N LYS A 94 2.73 -3.68 -1.65
CA LYS A 94 1.75 -3.87 -2.72
C LYS A 94 1.77 -5.30 -3.27
N TYR A 95 2.96 -5.90 -3.44
CA TYR A 95 3.10 -7.29 -3.85
C TYR A 95 2.33 -8.24 -2.92
N TRP A 96 2.50 -8.10 -1.60
CA TRP A 96 1.79 -8.96 -0.64
C TRP A 96 0.29 -8.69 -0.59
N GLN A 97 -0.14 -7.42 -0.69
CA GLN A 97 -1.57 -7.08 -0.79
C GLN A 97 -2.22 -7.75 -2.00
N GLU A 98 -1.60 -7.67 -3.17
CA GLU A 98 -2.12 -8.32 -4.39
C GLU A 98 -2.15 -9.84 -4.24
N ASN A 99 -1.15 -10.45 -3.61
CA ASN A 99 -1.16 -11.88 -3.33
C ASN A 99 -2.37 -12.28 -2.47
N TRP A 100 -2.65 -11.54 -1.38
CA TRP A 100 -3.80 -11.83 -0.52
C TRP A 100 -5.14 -11.50 -1.17
N GLU A 101 -5.21 -10.46 -2.01
CA GLU A 101 -6.37 -10.15 -2.85
C GLU A 101 -6.67 -11.33 -3.81
N ASN A 102 -5.65 -11.88 -4.48
CA ASN A 102 -5.82 -13.06 -5.33
C ASN A 102 -6.31 -14.29 -4.55
N HIS A 103 -5.80 -14.51 -3.33
CA HIS A 103 -6.29 -15.59 -2.47
C HIS A 103 -7.76 -15.41 -2.09
N LEU A 104 -8.16 -14.17 -1.80
CA LEU A 104 -9.52 -13.83 -1.43
C LEU A 104 -10.48 -14.03 -2.63
N ASP A 105 -10.07 -13.60 -3.82
CA ASP A 105 -10.82 -13.78 -5.06
C ASP A 105 -11.07 -15.25 -5.40
N LEU A 106 -10.09 -16.13 -5.14
CA LEU A 106 -10.23 -17.58 -5.37
C LEU A 106 -11.16 -18.27 -4.36
N LEU A 107 -11.32 -17.69 -3.18
CA LEU A 107 -12.09 -18.30 -2.09
C LEU A 107 -13.51 -17.72 -1.96
N GLU A 108 -13.77 -16.51 -2.46
CA GLU A 108 -15.04 -15.79 -2.24
C GLU A 108 -16.26 -16.45 -2.90
N ASP A 109 -16.09 -17.06 -4.07
CA ASP A 109 -17.20 -17.50 -4.94
C ASP A 109 -18.14 -18.51 -4.25
N LYS A 110 -17.65 -19.24 -3.25
CA LYS A 110 -18.43 -20.21 -2.48
C LYS A 110 -18.80 -19.76 -1.07
N VAL A 111 -18.32 -18.59 -0.64
CA VAL A 111 -18.51 -18.07 0.73
C VAL A 111 -19.41 -16.84 0.75
N THR A 112 -19.11 -15.84 -0.09
CA THR A 112 -19.79 -14.53 -0.11
C THR A 112 -20.35 -14.18 -1.49
N ASP A 113 -20.31 -15.11 -2.45
CA ASP A 113 -20.52 -14.84 -3.87
C ASP A 113 -19.48 -13.79 -4.37
N PRO A 114 -19.57 -13.20 -5.58
CA PRO A 114 -18.50 -12.36 -6.13
C PRO A 114 -18.53 -10.94 -5.55
N LEU A 115 -18.57 -10.81 -4.23
CA LEU A 115 -18.70 -9.54 -3.53
C LEU A 115 -17.51 -8.63 -3.78
N TYR A 116 -16.28 -9.15 -3.73
CA TYR A 116 -15.07 -8.35 -3.91
C TYR A 116 -14.72 -8.15 -5.39
N LYS A 117 -15.15 -9.05 -6.28
CA LYS A 117 -15.05 -8.87 -7.74
C LYS A 117 -16.05 -7.88 -8.33
N THR A 118 -17.19 -7.67 -7.67
CA THR A 118 -18.26 -6.82 -8.22
C THR A 118 -17.97 -5.35 -7.92
N LEU A 119 -17.62 -4.59 -8.97
CA LEU A 119 -17.48 -3.14 -8.90
C LEU A 119 -18.82 -2.46 -9.22
N LEU A 120 -19.31 -1.67 -8.27
CA LEU A 120 -20.48 -0.81 -8.48
C LEU A 120 -19.99 0.63 -8.68
N GLU A 121 -20.14 1.12 -9.91
CA GLU A 121 -19.78 2.50 -10.27
C GLU A 121 -20.95 3.45 -10.14
N ARG A 122 -20.66 4.73 -9.88
CA ARG A 122 -21.68 5.76 -9.83
C ARG A 122 -22.29 5.96 -11.22
N PRO A 123 -23.62 6.03 -11.37
CA PRO A 123 -24.29 6.06 -12.68
C PRO A 123 -24.08 7.36 -13.47
N GLY A 124 -23.59 8.44 -12.86
CA GLY A 124 -23.33 9.70 -13.55
C GLY A 124 -22.64 10.74 -12.67
N TYR A 125 -22.10 11.76 -13.32
CA TYR A 125 -21.53 12.97 -12.71
C TYR A 125 -22.45 14.15 -13.03
N GLU A 126 -22.65 15.06 -12.08
CA GLU A 126 -23.48 16.25 -12.31
C GLU A 126 -22.78 17.19 -13.29
N ASN A 127 -21.46 17.38 -13.16
CA ASN A 127 -20.69 18.35 -13.94
C ASN A 127 -19.32 17.82 -14.41
N LEU A 128 -18.70 18.48 -15.41
CA LEU A 128 -17.36 18.13 -15.88
C LEU A 128 -16.27 18.31 -14.81
N ALA A 129 -16.38 19.34 -13.96
CA ALA A 129 -15.46 19.53 -12.84
C ALA A 129 -15.52 18.36 -11.85
N GLU A 130 -16.73 17.86 -11.59
CA GLU A 130 -16.91 16.67 -10.75
C GLU A 130 -16.32 15.44 -11.43
N LYS A 131 -16.50 15.27 -12.74
CA LYS A 131 -15.95 14.13 -13.47
C LYS A 131 -14.41 14.06 -13.43
N PHE A 132 -13.72 15.19 -13.48
CA PHE A 132 -12.26 15.22 -13.65
C PHE A 132 -11.46 15.60 -12.40
N ILE A 133 -12.05 16.31 -11.42
CA ILE A 133 -11.31 16.84 -10.28
C ILE A 133 -11.74 16.19 -8.96
N THR A 134 -13.04 16.20 -8.66
CA THR A 134 -13.55 15.83 -7.32
C THR A 134 -14.25 14.49 -7.27
N GLY A 135 -14.54 13.89 -8.42
CA GLY A 135 -15.25 12.62 -8.54
C GLY A 135 -14.38 11.41 -8.19
N PRO A 136 -15.01 10.30 -7.77
CA PRO A 136 -14.30 9.06 -7.46
C PRO A 136 -13.63 8.50 -8.71
N MET A 137 -12.41 7.97 -8.55
CA MET A 137 -11.64 7.34 -9.63
C MET A 137 -11.06 6.02 -9.15
N SER A 138 -10.98 5.03 -10.05
CA SER A 138 -10.37 3.71 -9.81
C SER A 138 -8.84 3.78 -9.83
N VAL A 139 -8.25 4.62 -8.98
CA VAL A 139 -6.79 4.74 -8.85
C VAL A 139 -6.27 3.89 -7.70
N SER A 140 -5.14 3.25 -7.94
CA SER A 140 -4.42 2.52 -6.90
C SER A 140 -3.67 3.49 -5.99
N VAL A 141 -4.14 3.63 -4.75
CA VAL A 141 -3.52 4.46 -3.69
C VAL A 141 -2.05 4.09 -3.49
N SER A 142 -1.70 2.81 -3.55
CA SER A 142 -0.32 2.35 -3.40
C SER A 142 0.58 2.74 -4.58
N LYS A 143 0.05 2.81 -5.81
CA LYS A 143 0.80 3.34 -6.96
C LYS A 143 1.07 4.83 -6.77
N ILE A 144 0.08 5.61 -6.32
CA ILE A 144 0.27 7.04 -6.01
C ILE A 144 1.36 7.20 -4.94
N ASN A 145 1.32 6.40 -3.88
CA ASN A 145 2.32 6.49 -2.81
C ASN A 145 3.73 6.15 -3.29
N GLN A 146 3.88 5.23 -4.24
CA GLN A 146 5.18 4.95 -4.87
C GLN A 146 5.72 6.17 -5.63
N TRP A 147 4.85 6.94 -6.30
CA TRP A 147 5.24 8.20 -6.93
C TRP A 147 5.61 9.27 -5.90
N VAL A 148 4.81 9.41 -4.84
CA VAL A 148 5.09 10.35 -3.74
C VAL A 148 6.41 10.03 -3.05
N SER A 149 6.80 8.75 -3.00
CA SER A 149 8.10 8.36 -2.43
C SER A 149 9.30 8.88 -3.24
N PHE A 150 9.12 9.53 -4.40
CA PHE A 150 10.19 10.18 -5.15
C PHE A 150 10.19 11.72 -5.04
N LEU A 151 9.14 12.30 -4.43
CA LEU A 151 9.00 13.73 -4.19
C LEU A 151 9.59 14.10 -2.84
#